data_AF-A0A2I0TB92-F1
#
_entry.id   AF-A0A2I0TB92-F1
#
_cell.length_a   1.000
_cell.length_b   1.000
_cell.length_c   1.000
_cell.angle_alpha   90.00
_cell.angle_beta   90.00
_cell.angle_gamma   90.00
#
_symmetry.space_group_name_H-M   'P 1'
#
loop_
_entity.id
_entity.type
_entity.pdbx_description
1 polymer ?
#
loop_
_entity_poly.entity_id
_entity_poly.type
_entity_poly.pdbx_seq_one_letter_code
_entity_poly.pdbx_strand_id
1 'polypeptide(L)'
;MVIHGTTMSLQGRAEESRGKCPFEPTLNYASVFVEPSFVSMEIVRESESNPNGDDDKIYVFFTETAVEFDFYDKCIDNFARSIGYNTSSDLPDKVLQFVRDHPLMDNSVNPVGDGAVLLKRGSNYTRIVVDRVTGLDKQTYDVMFLGTDDGYLHKALSCDGEMFIVEELQLFLSPAPVQSLRLSSGKVQLLALHMESGCCNSLSQALLFWVVLLAFK
;
A
#
# COMPACT_ATOMS: atom_id res chain seq x y z
N MET A 1 -39.98 16.34 -2.92
CA MET A 1 -39.23 16.32 -4.20
C MET A 1 -39.94 17.24 -5.17
N VAL A 2 -39.22 18.20 -5.74
CA VAL A 2 -39.72 19.17 -6.72
C VAL A 2 -38.93 18.98 -8.01
N ILE A 3 -39.63 18.86 -9.13
CA ILE A 3 -39.02 18.69 -10.46
C ILE A 3 -39.33 19.95 -11.28
N HIS A 4 -38.27 20.62 -11.75
CA HIS A 4 -38.34 21.78 -12.64
C HIS A 4 -37.66 21.43 -13.97
N GLY A 5 -38.46 21.03 -14.96
CA GLY A 5 -37.92 20.51 -16.22
C GLY A 5 -37.17 19.21 -15.99
N THR A 6 -35.86 19.19 -16.22
CA THR A 6 -34.96 18.06 -15.93
C THR A 6 -34.25 18.16 -14.59
N THR A 7 -34.38 19.28 -13.87
CA THR A 7 -33.71 19.51 -12.59
C THR A 7 -34.58 19.04 -11.43
N MET A 8 -34.03 18.22 -10.55
CA MET A 8 -34.71 17.69 -9.37
C MET A 8 -34.12 18.27 -8.08
N SER A 9 -34.97 18.73 -7.17
CA SER A 9 -34.58 19.20 -5.84
C SER A 9 -35.40 18.52 -4.74
N LEU A 10 -34.74 18.13 -3.65
CA LEU A 10 -35.42 17.59 -2.47
C LEU A 10 -35.76 18.74 -1.53
N GLN A 11 -37.01 19.19 -1.59
CA GLN A 11 -37.52 20.21 -0.68
C GLN A 11 -38.24 19.55 0.49
N GLY A 12 -37.75 19.80 1.69
CA GLY A 12 -38.23 19.21 2.95
C GLY A 12 -37.11 19.17 3.98
N ARG A 13 -37.46 19.09 5.27
CA ARG A 13 -36.48 18.78 6.32
C ARG A 13 -36.14 17.30 6.19
N ALA A 14 -34.85 16.94 6.21
CA ALA A 14 -34.46 15.53 6.26
C ALA A 14 -34.97 14.94 7.58
N GLU A 15 -36.03 14.15 7.50
CA GLU A 15 -36.53 13.36 8.62
C GLU A 15 -35.80 12.03 8.64
N GLU A 16 -35.35 11.61 9.83
CA GLU A 16 -34.62 10.35 10.04
C GLU A 16 -35.58 9.16 9.86
N SER A 17 -35.85 8.84 8.60
CA SER A 17 -36.65 7.67 8.23
C SER A 17 -35.74 6.46 8.37
N ARG A 18 -35.79 5.78 9.52
CA ARG A 18 -35.21 4.44 9.69
C ARG A 18 -35.94 3.45 8.77
N GLY A 19 -35.65 3.52 7.47
CA GLY A 19 -36.12 2.58 6.47
C GLY A 19 -35.52 1.21 6.76
N LYS A 20 -36.34 0.15 6.65
CA LYS A 20 -35.95 -1.26 6.83
C LYS A 20 -35.11 -1.79 5.67
N CYS A 21 -34.11 -1.04 5.20
CA CYS A 21 -33.06 -1.63 4.37
C CYS A 21 -32.24 -2.58 5.27
N PRO A 22 -31.78 -3.76 4.76
CA PRO A 22 -30.92 -4.65 5.53
C PRO A 22 -29.72 -3.86 6.04
N PHE A 23 -29.56 -3.86 7.37
CA PHE A 23 -28.69 -2.95 8.10
C PHE A 23 -27.22 -3.15 7.69
N GLU A 24 -26.63 -2.18 6.98
CA GLU A 24 -25.18 -2.08 6.81
C GLU A 24 -24.67 -0.93 7.70
N PRO A 25 -23.99 -1.24 8.82
CA PRO A 25 -23.75 -0.28 9.91
C PRO A 25 -22.73 0.83 9.62
N THR A 26 -22.27 0.98 8.38
CA THR A 26 -21.26 1.97 7.97
C THR A 26 -21.82 3.14 7.15
N LEU A 27 -23.09 3.11 6.74
CA LEU A 27 -23.71 4.14 5.89
C LEU A 27 -24.62 5.07 6.70
N ASN A 28 -24.12 6.28 7.03
CA ASN A 28 -24.87 7.32 7.74
C ASN A 28 -25.78 8.20 6.85
N TYR A 29 -25.92 7.88 5.57
CA TYR A 29 -26.78 8.63 4.65
C TYR A 29 -27.63 7.67 3.83
N ALA A 30 -28.95 7.88 3.84
CA ALA A 30 -29.79 7.43 2.74
C ALA A 30 -29.22 8.07 1.47
N SER A 31 -28.98 7.28 0.44
CA SER A 31 -28.51 7.68 -0.89
C SER A 31 -29.05 9.05 -1.31
N VAL A 32 -28.28 10.10 -1.06
CA VAL A 32 -28.55 11.45 -1.53
C VAL A 32 -28.05 11.50 -2.96
N PHE A 33 -28.97 11.57 -3.91
CA PHE A 33 -28.65 11.69 -5.34
C PHE A 33 -27.63 12.79 -5.59
N VAL A 34 -26.58 12.50 -6.37
CA VAL A 34 -25.56 13.48 -6.74
C VAL A 34 -25.97 14.15 -8.04
N GLU A 35 -26.46 15.39 -7.95
CA GLU A 35 -26.92 16.18 -9.12
C GLU A 35 -27.80 15.37 -10.10
N PRO A 36 -28.87 14.70 -9.62
CA PRO A 36 -29.68 13.84 -10.47
C PRO A 36 -30.35 14.66 -11.58
N SER A 37 -30.25 14.17 -12.81
CA SER A 37 -31.08 14.66 -13.90
C SER A 37 -32.28 13.74 -14.07
N PHE A 38 -33.47 14.32 -14.01
CA PHE A 38 -34.72 13.58 -14.20
C PHE A 38 -34.81 13.07 -15.63
N VAL A 39 -35.08 11.77 -15.79
CA VAL A 39 -35.25 11.12 -17.10
C VAL A 39 -36.73 10.91 -17.38
N SER A 40 -37.41 10.16 -16.53
CA SER A 40 -38.83 9.84 -16.70
C SER A 40 -39.46 9.30 -15.41
N MET A 41 -40.79 9.19 -15.41
CA MET A 41 -41.55 8.62 -14.31
C MET A 41 -42.63 7.71 -14.88
N GLU A 42 -42.79 6.53 -14.30
CA GLU A 42 -43.78 5.54 -14.71
C GLU A 42 -44.60 5.06 -13.51
N ILE A 43 -45.91 4.94 -13.71
CA ILE A 43 -46.83 4.45 -12.68
C ILE A 43 -47.10 2.99 -12.97
N VAL A 44 -46.68 2.12 -12.06
CA VAL A 44 -46.98 0.69 -12.10
C VAL A 44 -48.14 0.45 -11.16
N ARG A 45 -49.30 0.11 -11.74
CA ARG A 45 -50.48 -0.26 -10.97
C ARG A 45 -50.33 -1.70 -10.51
N GLU A 46 -50.24 -1.94 -9.19
CA GLU A 46 -50.26 -3.29 -8.64
C GLU A 46 -51.71 -3.77 -8.41
N SER A 47 -51.94 -5.06 -8.67
CA SER A 47 -53.26 -5.66 -8.98
C SER A 47 -54.30 -5.61 -7.85
N GLU A 48 -55.58 -5.61 -8.26
CA GLU A 48 -56.83 -5.61 -7.46
C GLU A 48 -57.02 -6.74 -6.41
N SER A 49 -56.02 -7.56 -6.12
CA SER A 49 -56.13 -8.70 -5.18
C SER A 49 -55.48 -8.49 -3.81
N ASN A 50 -55.01 -7.27 -3.48
CA ASN A 50 -54.45 -6.97 -2.17
C ASN A 50 -55.56 -6.39 -1.25
N PRO A 51 -56.02 -7.10 -0.20
CA PRO A 51 -57.16 -6.68 0.63
C PRO A 51 -56.90 -5.39 1.44
N ASN A 52 -55.65 -4.91 1.46
CA ASN A 52 -55.25 -3.69 2.15
C ASN A 52 -55.12 -2.48 1.20
N GLY A 53 -55.29 -2.67 -0.12
CA GLY A 53 -55.55 -1.61 -1.09
C GLY A 53 -54.55 -0.44 -1.12
N ASP A 54 -53.25 -0.71 -0.99
CA ASP A 54 -52.27 0.39 -0.93
C ASP A 54 -50.88 -0.04 -1.40
N ASP A 55 -50.65 0.00 -2.72
CA ASP A 55 -49.33 0.32 -3.30
C ASP A 55 -49.31 0.38 -4.84
N ASP A 56 -50.03 1.36 -5.43
CA ASP A 56 -49.62 1.87 -6.76
C ASP A 56 -48.19 2.42 -6.64
N LYS A 57 -47.23 1.84 -7.37
CA LYS A 57 -45.82 2.22 -7.27
C LYS A 57 -45.46 3.22 -8.35
N ILE A 58 -44.94 4.37 -7.93
CA ILE A 58 -44.37 5.36 -8.84
C ILE A 58 -42.87 5.09 -8.93
N TYR A 59 -42.41 4.68 -10.10
CA TYR A 59 -41.00 4.55 -10.42
C TYR A 59 -40.50 5.87 -11.00
N VAL A 60 -39.45 6.42 -10.40
CA VAL A 60 -38.80 7.65 -10.84
C VAL A 60 -37.41 7.29 -11.34
N PHE A 61 -37.15 7.56 -12.62
CA PHE A 61 -35.86 7.32 -13.25
C PHE A 61 -35.07 8.62 -13.35
N PHE A 62 -33.83 8.56 -12.90
CA PHE A 62 -32.87 9.65 -12.99
C PHE A 62 -31.54 9.10 -13.49
N THR A 63 -30.74 9.96 -14.11
CA THR A 63 -29.32 9.71 -14.33
C THR A 63 -28.51 10.49 -13.32
N GLU A 64 -27.48 9.87 -12.79
CA GLU A 64 -26.48 10.49 -11.92
C GLU A 64 -25.14 10.48 -12.64
N THR A 65 -24.39 11.57 -12.53
CA THR A 65 -22.99 11.57 -12.98
C THR A 65 -22.17 10.97 -11.86
N ALA A 66 -21.76 9.71 -12.01
CA ALA A 66 -20.75 9.14 -11.15
C ALA A 66 -19.44 9.91 -11.37
N VAL A 67 -19.12 10.82 -10.47
CA VAL A 67 -17.81 11.46 -10.46
C VAL A 67 -16.85 10.45 -9.84
N GLU A 68 -16.19 9.66 -10.69
CA GLU A 68 -14.99 8.93 -10.28
C GLU A 68 -13.94 9.98 -9.89
N PHE A 69 -13.71 10.18 -8.59
CA PHE A 69 -12.63 11.05 -8.14
C PHE A 69 -11.31 10.32 -8.29
N ASP A 70 -10.56 10.57 -9.35
CA ASP A 70 -9.20 10.00 -9.60
C ASP A 70 -8.12 10.39 -8.55
N PHE A 71 -8.51 10.86 -7.37
CA PHE A 71 -7.65 11.41 -6.32
C PHE A 71 -7.42 10.48 -5.14
N TYR A 72 -8.10 9.34 -5.07
CA TYR A 72 -8.07 8.48 -3.88
C TYR A 72 -6.64 8.03 -3.50
N ASP A 73 -5.79 7.70 -4.48
CA ASP A 73 -4.44 7.19 -4.23
C ASP A 73 -3.32 8.15 -4.67
N LYS A 74 -3.59 9.45 -4.74
CA LYS A 74 -2.63 10.44 -5.23
C LYS A 74 -2.29 11.49 -4.18
N CYS A 75 -1.01 11.83 -4.09
CA CYS A 75 -0.61 13.08 -3.44
C CYS A 75 -1.19 14.27 -4.21
N ILE A 76 -1.30 15.42 -3.52
CA ILE A 76 -1.71 16.67 -4.17
C ILE A 76 -0.64 17.09 -5.18
N ASP A 77 -0.96 16.83 -6.44
CA ASP A 77 -0.16 17.15 -7.60
C ASP A 77 -0.56 18.50 -8.21
N ASN A 78 0.00 18.83 -9.37
CA ASN A 78 -0.29 20.11 -10.03
C ASN A 78 -1.72 20.17 -10.59
N PHE A 79 -2.31 19.02 -10.92
CA PHE A 79 -3.69 18.96 -11.41
C PHE A 79 -4.66 19.24 -10.26
N ALA A 80 -4.49 18.58 -9.11
CA ALA A 80 -5.26 18.84 -7.88
C ALA A 80 -5.22 20.34 -7.50
N ARG A 81 -4.03 20.96 -7.55
CA ARG A 81 -3.89 22.40 -7.30
C ARG A 81 -4.62 23.27 -8.34
N SER A 82 -4.62 22.87 -9.61
CA SER A 82 -5.31 23.61 -10.68
C SER A 82 -6.83 23.63 -10.53
N ILE A 83 -7.40 22.67 -9.81
CA ILE A 83 -8.84 22.59 -9.51
C ILE A 83 -9.18 23.05 -8.08
N GLY A 84 -8.22 23.65 -7.35
CA GLY A 84 -8.45 24.29 -6.06
C GLY A 84 -8.11 23.47 -4.82
N TYR A 85 -7.62 22.23 -4.97
CA TYR A 85 -7.16 21.41 -3.85
C TYR A 85 -5.68 21.68 -3.58
N ASN A 86 -5.40 22.53 -2.60
CA ASN A 86 -4.03 22.94 -2.26
C ASN A 86 -3.43 22.09 -1.15
N THR A 87 -4.28 21.57 -0.28
CA THR A 87 -3.95 20.76 0.90
C THR A 87 -4.93 19.60 1.05
N SER A 88 -4.55 18.57 1.84
CA SER A 88 -5.39 17.38 2.03
C SER A 88 -6.75 17.70 2.65
N SER A 89 -6.85 18.83 3.35
CA SER A 89 -8.07 19.36 3.96
C SER A 89 -9.05 19.92 2.92
N ASP A 90 -8.57 20.28 1.74
CA ASP A 90 -9.40 20.81 0.65
C ASP A 90 -10.08 19.69 -0.14
N LEU A 91 -9.69 18.42 0.10
CA LEU A 91 -10.26 17.27 -0.59
C LEU A 91 -11.71 17.03 -0.14
N PRO A 92 -12.61 16.63 -1.06
CA PRO A 92 -13.98 16.28 -0.70
C PRO A 92 -14.05 15.10 0.28
N ASP A 93 -15.02 15.15 1.21
CA ASP A 93 -15.24 14.08 2.21
C ASP A 93 -15.38 12.68 1.58
N LYS A 94 -15.96 12.59 0.38
CA LYS A 94 -16.08 11.32 -0.36
C LYS A 94 -14.72 10.70 -0.68
N VAL A 95 -13.74 11.52 -1.06
CA VAL A 95 -12.37 11.07 -1.32
C VAL A 95 -11.74 10.57 -0.02
N LEU A 96 -11.88 11.33 1.05
CA LEU A 96 -11.34 10.97 2.37
C LEU A 96 -11.97 9.69 2.93
N GLN A 97 -13.29 9.53 2.78
CA GLN A 97 -14.01 8.34 3.22
C GLN A 97 -13.62 7.12 2.37
N PHE A 98 -13.50 7.27 1.05
CA PHE A 98 -13.07 6.16 0.19
C PHE A 98 -11.70 5.63 0.59
N VAL A 99 -10.70 6.52 0.76
CA VAL A 99 -9.32 6.13 1.15
C VAL A 99 -9.30 5.49 2.54
N ARG A 100 -10.16 5.95 3.45
CA ARG A 100 -10.30 5.34 4.77
C ARG A 100 -10.88 3.93 4.70
N ASP A 101 -11.89 3.72 3.86
CA ASP A 101 -12.63 2.46 3.78
C ASP A 101 -11.95 1.44 2.84
N HIS A 102 -11.08 1.90 1.93
CA HIS A 102 -10.41 1.08 0.90
C HIS A 102 -8.89 1.29 0.88
N PRO A 103 -8.14 0.93 1.94
CA PRO A 103 -6.69 1.11 2.00
C PRO A 103 -5.89 0.11 1.14
N LEU A 104 -6.55 -0.89 0.54
CA LEU A 104 -5.91 -1.95 -0.23
C LEU A 104 -6.08 -1.71 -1.73
N MET A 105 -4.98 -1.84 -2.46
CA MET A 105 -4.98 -1.84 -3.91
C MET A 105 -5.40 -3.21 -4.43
N ASP A 106 -6.15 -3.22 -5.54
CA ASP A 106 -6.50 -4.46 -6.26
C ASP A 106 -5.29 -5.05 -6.99
N ASN A 107 -4.45 -4.19 -7.58
CA ASN A 107 -3.28 -4.59 -8.34
C ASN A 107 -2.10 -4.98 -7.44
N SER A 108 -1.40 -6.04 -7.82
CA SER A 108 -0.17 -6.49 -7.17
C SER A 108 1.07 -5.72 -7.64
N VAL A 109 2.03 -5.49 -6.74
CA VAL A 109 3.34 -4.96 -7.10
C VAL A 109 4.26 -6.12 -7.49
N ASN A 110 4.61 -6.19 -8.77
CA ASN A 110 5.52 -7.20 -9.30
C ASN A 110 6.99 -6.78 -9.16
N PRO A 111 7.91 -7.74 -8.95
CA PRO A 111 9.34 -7.44 -8.95
C PRO A 111 9.81 -6.99 -10.34
N VAL A 112 10.86 -6.17 -10.37
CA VAL A 112 11.52 -5.81 -11.63
C VAL A 112 12.12 -7.07 -12.25
N GLY A 113 11.78 -7.35 -13.51
CA GLY A 113 12.23 -8.56 -14.22
C GLY A 113 11.35 -9.80 -14.01
N ASP A 114 10.13 -9.64 -13.48
CA ASP A 114 9.10 -10.70 -13.31
C ASP A 114 9.54 -11.91 -12.46
N GLY A 115 10.63 -11.78 -11.70
CA GLY A 115 11.15 -12.88 -10.90
C GLY A 115 12.07 -12.44 -9.77
N ALA A 116 12.39 -13.38 -8.88
CA ALA A 116 13.38 -13.17 -7.84
C ALA A 116 14.79 -13.15 -8.47
N VAL A 117 15.56 -12.11 -8.15
CA VAL A 117 16.94 -11.95 -8.67
C VAL A 117 17.92 -12.96 -8.08
N LEU A 118 17.65 -13.50 -6.89
CA LEU A 118 18.48 -14.49 -6.22
C LEU A 118 17.59 -15.50 -5.47
N LEU A 119 17.82 -16.79 -5.71
CA LEU A 119 17.14 -17.87 -4.99
C LEU A 119 18.18 -18.88 -4.50
N LYS A 120 18.36 -18.97 -3.18
CA LYS A 120 19.25 -19.96 -2.52
C LYS A 120 18.46 -20.82 -1.56
N ARG A 121 18.58 -22.14 -1.71
CA ARG A 121 17.97 -23.12 -0.80
C ARG A 121 18.87 -23.31 0.43
N GLY A 122 18.27 -23.57 1.58
CA GLY A 122 18.99 -23.87 2.83
C GLY A 122 19.59 -22.65 3.53
N SER A 123 19.23 -21.43 3.11
CA SER A 123 19.62 -20.19 3.79
C SER A 123 18.39 -19.34 4.02
N ASN A 124 18.12 -19.01 5.27
CA ASN A 124 17.03 -18.10 5.62
C ASN A 124 17.61 -16.70 5.80
N TYR A 125 17.41 -15.85 4.81
CA TYR A 125 17.92 -14.47 4.86
C TYR A 125 17.05 -13.60 5.77
N THR A 126 17.70 -12.89 6.70
CA THR A 126 17.08 -12.02 7.69
C THR A 126 17.28 -10.54 7.38
N ARG A 127 18.40 -10.18 6.73
CA ARG A 127 18.77 -8.79 6.41
C ARG A 127 19.38 -8.70 5.03
N ILE A 128 19.19 -7.55 4.38
CA ILE A 128 19.82 -7.21 3.11
C ILE A 128 20.26 -5.75 3.15
N VAL A 129 21.44 -5.47 2.60
CA VAL A 129 21.81 -4.13 2.11
C VAL A 129 22.40 -4.29 0.73
N VAL A 130 22.27 -3.24 -0.08
CA VAL A 130 22.82 -3.20 -1.43
C VAL A 130 23.72 -1.99 -1.51
N ASP A 131 24.94 -2.20 -2.00
CA ASP A 131 25.88 -1.15 -2.35
C ASP A 131 26.03 -1.06 -3.86
N ARG A 132 26.18 0.15 -4.40
CA ARG A 132 26.41 0.35 -5.83
C ARG A 132 27.85 0.76 -6.05
N VAL A 133 28.64 -0.15 -6.58
CA VAL A 133 30.10 0.01 -6.71
C VAL A 133 30.48 0.12 -8.18
N THR A 134 31.38 1.05 -8.49
CA THR A 134 31.99 1.13 -9.83
C THR A 134 33.20 0.20 -9.88
N GLY A 135 33.19 -0.77 -10.79
CA GLY A 135 34.29 -1.69 -11.05
C GLY A 135 35.48 -1.03 -11.74
N LEU A 136 36.58 -1.79 -11.88
CA LEU A 136 37.79 -1.33 -12.59
C LEU A 136 37.54 -1.09 -14.09
N ASP A 137 36.54 -1.76 -14.64
CA ASP A 137 36.05 -1.61 -16.00
C ASP A 137 35.13 -0.40 -16.19
N LYS A 138 34.92 0.40 -15.14
CA LYS A 138 34.02 1.57 -15.08
C LYS A 138 32.54 1.22 -15.19
N GLN A 139 32.17 -0.06 -15.11
CA GLN A 139 30.77 -0.46 -15.02
C GLN A 139 30.29 -0.37 -13.57
N THR A 140 29.00 -0.09 -13.39
CA THR A 140 28.38 -0.03 -12.07
C THR A 140 27.70 -1.35 -11.76
N TYR A 141 28.00 -1.90 -10.60
CA TYR A 141 27.47 -3.16 -10.12
C TYR A 141 26.69 -2.96 -8.83
N ASP A 142 25.56 -3.63 -8.71
CA ASP A 142 24.87 -3.76 -7.43
C ASP A 142 25.45 -4.98 -6.68
N VAL A 143 26.02 -4.71 -5.51
CA VAL A 143 26.59 -5.70 -4.59
C VAL A 143 25.63 -5.87 -3.43
N MET A 144 25.07 -7.06 -3.27
CA MET A 144 24.18 -7.38 -2.17
C MET A 144 24.95 -8.04 -1.02
N PHE A 145 24.68 -7.61 0.20
CA PHE A 145 25.13 -8.27 1.42
C PHE A 145 23.91 -8.78 2.19
N LEU A 146 23.83 -10.09 2.36
CA LEU A 146 22.66 -10.80 2.88
C LEU A 146 23.04 -11.48 4.20
N GLY A 147 22.40 -11.09 5.30
CA GLY A 147 22.55 -11.75 6.60
C GLY A 147 21.58 -12.91 6.75
N THR A 148 21.99 -14.00 7.40
CA THR A 148 21.15 -15.18 7.66
C THR A 148 20.64 -15.24 9.11
N ASP A 149 19.80 -16.23 9.43
CA ASP A 149 19.31 -16.52 10.78
C ASP A 149 20.29 -17.33 11.64
N ASP A 150 21.29 -17.95 11.03
CA ASP A 150 22.36 -18.73 11.67
C ASP A 150 23.71 -18.01 11.72
N GLY A 151 23.77 -16.75 11.29
CA GLY A 151 24.90 -15.86 11.55
C GLY A 151 25.92 -15.78 10.42
N TYR A 152 25.53 -16.13 9.19
CA TYR A 152 26.32 -15.96 7.99
C TYR A 152 25.98 -14.66 7.27
N LEU A 153 26.96 -14.18 6.51
CA LEU A 153 26.87 -13.08 5.58
C LEU A 153 27.20 -13.60 4.18
N HIS A 154 26.26 -13.49 3.24
CA HIS A 154 26.50 -13.79 1.84
C HIS A 154 26.72 -12.48 1.08
N LYS A 155 27.84 -12.38 0.36
CA LYS A 155 28.09 -11.30 -0.60
C LYS A 155 27.70 -11.82 -1.98
N ALA A 156 26.82 -11.11 -2.66
CA ALA A 156 26.38 -11.44 -4.00
C ALA A 156 26.56 -10.28 -4.97
N LEU A 157 26.90 -10.58 -6.21
CA LEU A 157 27.16 -9.61 -7.28
C LEU A 157 26.22 -9.90 -8.45
N SER A 158 25.66 -8.85 -9.04
CA SER A 158 24.94 -8.95 -10.32
C SER A 158 25.95 -8.92 -11.48
N CYS A 159 25.94 -9.95 -12.33
CA CYS A 159 26.71 -9.99 -13.57
C CYS A 159 25.76 -10.40 -14.70
N ASP A 160 25.68 -9.58 -15.77
CA ASP A 160 24.81 -9.83 -16.93
C ASP A 160 23.32 -10.08 -16.59
N GLY A 161 22.83 -9.49 -15.50
CA GLY A 161 21.44 -9.64 -15.05
C GLY A 161 21.18 -10.83 -14.14
N GLU A 162 22.20 -11.65 -13.85
CA GLU A 162 22.12 -12.77 -12.91
C GLU A 162 22.90 -12.47 -11.62
N MET A 163 22.34 -12.83 -10.47
CA MET A 163 23.00 -12.69 -9.17
C MET A 163 23.80 -13.93 -8.81
N PHE A 164 25.07 -13.75 -8.46
CA PHE A 164 25.95 -14.80 -7.99
C PHE A 164 26.45 -14.52 -6.58
N ILE A 165 26.38 -15.50 -5.68
CA ILE A 165 27.03 -15.42 -4.37
C ILE A 165 28.52 -15.67 -4.56
N VAL A 166 29.31 -14.64 -4.29
CA VAL A 166 30.76 -14.65 -4.45
C VAL A 166 31.49 -14.97 -3.15
N GLU A 167 30.83 -14.79 -1.99
CA GLU A 167 31.43 -15.02 -0.68
C GLU A 167 30.37 -15.39 0.36
N GLU A 168 30.74 -16.26 1.29
CA GLU A 168 29.97 -16.67 2.46
C GLU A 168 30.88 -16.59 3.70
N LEU A 169 30.49 -15.77 4.68
CA LEU A 169 31.30 -15.47 5.86
C LEU A 169 30.49 -15.67 7.14
N GLN A 170 30.98 -16.49 8.07
CA GLN A 170 30.39 -16.62 9.40
C GLN A 170 30.75 -15.40 10.26
N LEU A 171 29.74 -14.63 10.67
CA LEU A 171 29.89 -13.42 11.48
C LEU A 171 29.98 -13.69 12.98
N PHE A 172 29.38 -14.78 13.47
CA PHE A 172 29.30 -15.08 14.90
C PHE A 172 29.87 -16.45 15.21
N LEU A 173 30.60 -16.57 16.32
CA LEU A 173 31.19 -17.84 16.78
C LEU A 173 30.10 -18.88 17.10
N SER A 174 29.04 -18.44 17.77
CA SER A 174 27.82 -19.23 17.98
C SER A 174 26.78 -18.88 16.91
N PRO A 175 26.06 -19.88 16.36
CA PRO A 175 24.98 -19.62 15.40
C PRO A 175 23.92 -18.69 16.00
N ALA A 176 23.70 -17.56 15.34
CA ALA A 176 22.82 -16.50 15.83
C ALA A 176 22.32 -15.60 14.69
N PRO A 177 21.07 -15.12 14.73
CA PRO A 177 20.50 -14.36 13.62
C PRO A 177 21.13 -12.97 13.49
N VAL A 178 21.41 -12.56 12.26
CA VAL A 178 21.86 -11.21 11.95
C VAL A 178 20.71 -10.22 12.16
N GLN A 179 20.75 -9.43 13.23
CA GLN A 179 19.63 -8.53 13.59
C GLN A 179 19.69 -7.16 12.92
N SER A 180 20.88 -6.71 12.53
CA SER A 180 21.11 -5.43 11.89
C SER A 180 22.26 -5.58 10.90
N LEU A 181 22.12 -4.89 9.78
CA LEU A 181 23.13 -4.86 8.74
C LEU A 181 23.05 -3.48 8.12
N ARG A 182 24.19 -2.78 8.09
CA ARG A 182 24.30 -1.37 7.69
C ARG A 182 25.57 -1.20 6.88
N LEU A 183 25.55 -0.25 5.95
CA LEU A 183 26.72 0.20 5.20
C LEU A 183 27.08 1.61 5.70
N SER A 184 28.36 1.88 5.95
CA SER A 184 28.87 3.24 6.15
C SER A 184 29.49 3.77 4.87
N SER A 185 29.27 5.04 4.54
CA SER A 185 29.88 5.65 3.35
C SER A 185 31.41 5.68 3.47
N GLY A 186 32.11 5.19 2.44
CA GLY A 186 33.57 5.25 2.32
C GLY A 186 34.32 4.00 2.79
N LYS A 187 33.74 3.15 3.64
CA LYS A 187 34.20 1.80 3.95
C LYS A 187 32.97 0.96 4.26
N VAL A 188 32.76 -0.17 3.59
CA VAL A 188 31.70 -1.12 3.96
C VAL A 188 32.03 -1.68 5.34
N GLN A 189 31.52 -1.03 6.38
CA GLN A 189 31.53 -1.55 7.75
C GLN A 189 30.17 -2.19 7.99
N LEU A 190 30.14 -3.52 8.01
CA LEU A 190 28.93 -4.25 8.37
C LEU A 190 28.90 -4.42 9.87
N LEU A 191 27.90 -3.80 10.50
CA LEU A 191 27.69 -3.83 11.94
C LEU A 191 26.57 -4.83 12.24
N ALA A 192 26.98 -6.07 12.53
CA ALA A 192 26.07 -7.14 12.92
C ALA A 192 26.03 -7.23 14.45
N LEU A 193 24.84 -6.99 15.02
CA LEU A 193 24.60 -7.12 16.44
C LEU A 193 23.80 -8.40 16.70
N HIS A 194 24.18 -9.11 17.75
CA HIS A 194 23.35 -10.15 18.36
C HIS A 194 23.25 -9.87 19.85
N MET A 195 22.03 -10.00 20.39
CA MET A 195 21.79 -9.96 21.83
C MET A 195 21.64 -11.39 22.33
N GLU A 196 22.62 -11.88 23.10
CA GLU A 196 22.40 -13.10 23.88
C GLU A 196 21.36 -12.81 24.96
N SER A 197 20.27 -13.57 24.95
CA SER A 197 19.26 -13.51 26.01
C SER A 197 19.86 -14.06 27.31
N GLY A 198 20.50 -13.19 28.10
CA GLY A 198 20.85 -13.51 29.48
C GLY A 198 22.22 -13.07 30.00
N CYS A 199 22.69 -11.83 29.76
CA CYS A 199 23.47 -11.08 30.76
C CYS A 199 23.80 -9.66 30.28
N CYS A 200 23.83 -8.70 31.20
CA CYS A 200 24.11 -7.28 30.94
C CYS A 200 25.56 -6.98 30.48
N ASN A 201 26.42 -7.99 30.27
CA ASN A 201 27.87 -7.80 30.19
C ASN A 201 28.53 -8.68 29.12
N SER A 202 28.30 -8.44 27.83
CA SER A 202 29.36 -8.58 26.82
C SER A 202 28.91 -7.99 25.49
N LEU A 203 29.22 -6.70 25.27
CA LEU A 203 29.44 -6.24 23.90
C LEU A 203 30.71 -6.95 23.41
N SER A 204 30.58 -8.03 22.66
CA SER A 204 31.72 -8.62 21.95
C SER A 204 32.19 -7.63 20.88
N GLN A 205 33.04 -6.69 21.29
CA GLN A 205 33.68 -5.70 20.42
C GLN A 205 34.74 -6.31 19.49
N ALA A 206 35.02 -7.62 19.61
CA ALA A 206 36.09 -8.29 18.87
C ALA A 206 35.75 -8.55 17.39
N LEU A 207 34.46 -8.68 17.03
CA LEU A 207 34.03 -8.96 15.65
C LEU A 207 33.88 -7.70 14.78
N LEU A 208 33.78 -6.52 15.41
CA LEU A 208 33.71 -5.22 14.73
C LEU A 208 34.96 -4.92 13.89
N PHE A 209 36.14 -5.45 14.26
CA PHE A 209 37.40 -5.12 13.57
C PHE A 209 37.66 -5.97 12.32
N TRP A 210 37.18 -7.22 12.26
CA TRP A 210 37.46 -8.12 11.14
C TRP A 210 36.51 -7.93 9.96
N VAL A 211 35.24 -7.62 10.24
CA VAL A 211 34.24 -7.41 9.18
C VAL A 211 34.58 -6.16 8.32
N VAL A 212 35.25 -5.16 8.89
CA VAL A 212 35.76 -3.99 8.17
C VAL A 212 36.91 -4.36 7.21
N LEU A 213 37.68 -5.41 7.51
CA LEU A 213 38.86 -5.79 6.73
C LEU A 213 38.50 -6.61 5.48
N LEU A 214 37.43 -7.41 5.53
CA LEU A 214 37.06 -8.33 4.44
C LEU A 214 36.30 -7.67 3.29
N ALA A 215 35.74 -6.46 3.49
CA ALA A 215 35.13 -5.73 2.38
C ALA A 215 36.14 -5.18 1.35
N PHE A 216 37.44 -5.26 1.64
CA PHE A 216 38.52 -4.83 0.75
C PHE A 216 39.58 -5.93 0.59
N LYS A 217 39.24 -6.99 -0.14
CA LYS A 217 40.24 -7.75 -0.88
C LYS A 217 39.70 -8.25 -2.20
#